data_AF-A0A7H1E032-F1
#
_entry.id   AF-A0A7H1E032-F1
#
_cell.length_a   1.000
_cell.length_b   1.000
_cell.length_c   1.000
_cell.angle_alpha   90.00
_cell.angle_beta   90.00
_cell.angle_gamma   90.00
#
_symmetry.space_group_name_H-M   'P 1'
#
loop_
_entity.id
_entity.type
_entity.pdbx_description
1 polymer ?
#
loop_
_entity_poly.entity_id
_entity_poly.type
_entity_poly.pdbx_seq_one_letter_code
_entity_poly.pdbx_strand_id
1 'polypeptide(L)' 'MALSWYQCKNCGTSIKKDSSPSSSGCSAKTFHSWTKLAEVGDTNYSCKKCGTTIQAKSSPSSSGCPDATFHSWTKL' A
#
# COMPACT_ATOMS: atom_id res chain seq x y z
N MET A 1 16.45 10.52 0.17
CA MET A 1 15.26 10.01 -0.55
C MET A 1 14.36 9.32 0.47
N ALA A 2 13.06 9.61 0.48
CA ALA A 2 12.15 9.09 1.49
C ALA A 2 11.46 7.81 0.99
N LEU A 3 11.52 6.75 1.79
CA LEU A 3 10.91 5.47 1.44
C LEU A 3 9.39 5.57 1.62
N SER A 4 8.61 5.15 0.62
CA SER A 4 7.15 5.14 0.67
C SER A 4 6.61 3.73 0.49
N TRP A 5 5.50 3.45 1.16
CA TRP A 5 4.71 2.24 0.93
C TRP A 5 3.89 2.39 -0.33
N TYR A 6 4.00 1.40 -1.21
CA TYR A 6 3.18 1.23 -2.38
C TYR A 6 2.42 -0.08 -2.28
N GLN A 7 1.16 -0.07 -2.67
CA GLN A 7 0.37 -1.29 -2.75
C GLN A 7 -0.29 -1.43 -4.11
N CYS A 8 -0.19 -2.62 -4.66
CA CYS A 8 -0.88 -2.97 -5.88
C CYS A 8 -2.34 -3.29 -5.56
N LYS A 9 -3.27 -2.55 -6.17
CA LYS A 9 -4.70 -2.84 -6.05
C LYS A 9 -5.08 -4.20 -6.68
N ASN A 10 -4.36 -4.64 -7.71
CA ASN A 10 -4.70 -5.84 -8.47
C ASN A 10 -4.32 -7.13 -7.75
N CYS A 11 -3.14 -7.18 -7.13
CA CYS A 11 -2.62 -8.41 -6.49
C CYS A 11 -2.42 -8.28 -4.98
N GLY A 12 -2.71 -7.11 -4.39
CA GLY A 12 -2.56 -6.86 -2.95
C GLY A 12 -1.12 -6.77 -2.46
N THR A 13 -0.13 -6.91 -3.34
CA THR A 13 1.29 -6.82 -2.97
C THR A 13 1.61 -5.43 -2.42
N SER A 14 2.21 -5.38 -1.23
CA SER A 14 2.71 -4.15 -0.60
C SER A 14 4.24 -4.14 -0.61
N ILE A 15 4.85 -3.07 -1.10
CA ILE A 15 6.32 -2.91 -1.16
C ILE A 15 6.75 -1.52 -0.69
N LYS A 16 8.00 -1.42 -0.24
CA LYS A 16 8.65 -0.16 0.09
C LYS A 16 9.58 0.25 -1.04
N LYS A 17 9.39 1.45 -1.59
CA LYS A 17 10.27 2.04 -2.61
C LYS A 17 10.41 3.54 -2.37
N ASP A 18 11.55 4.10 -2.78
CA ASP A 18 11.76 5.54 -2.75
C ASP A 18 11.02 6.26 -3.91
N SER A 19 10.67 5.50 -4.95
CA SER A 19 10.06 5.96 -6.19
C SER A 19 8.98 4.99 -6.70
N SER A 20 8.19 5.44 -7.69
CA SER A 20 7.09 4.64 -8.26
C SER A 20 7.61 3.27 -8.76
N PRO A 21 7.06 2.14 -8.27
CA PRO A 21 7.57 0.83 -8.66
C PRO A 21 7.21 0.48 -10.10
N SER A 22 7.95 -0.46 -10.69
CA SER A 22 7.64 -0.98 -12.01
C SER A 22 6.26 -1.62 -12.04
N SER A 23 5.46 -1.26 -13.04
CA SER A 23 4.12 -1.82 -13.23
C SER A 23 4.13 -3.23 -13.85
N SER A 24 5.29 -3.76 -14.24
CA SER A 24 5.37 -5.08 -14.90
C SER A 24 5.41 -6.24 -13.89
N GLY A 25 4.86 -7.39 -14.29
CA GLY A 25 4.96 -8.64 -13.51
C GLY A 25 3.94 -8.76 -12.39
N CYS A 26 2.69 -8.34 -12.61
CA CYS A 26 1.61 -8.57 -11.66
C CYS A 26 1.11 -10.00 -11.77
N SER A 27 0.95 -10.67 -10.63
CA SER A 27 0.47 -12.06 -10.57
C SER A 27 -1.01 -12.19 -10.90
N ALA A 28 -1.79 -11.13 -10.70
CA ALA A 28 -3.25 -11.14 -10.89
C ALA A 28 -3.71 -10.53 -12.23
N LYS A 29 -2.92 -9.62 -12.83
CA LYS A 29 -3.23 -8.93 -14.10
C LYS A 29 -1.96 -8.67 -14.90
N THR A 30 -2.09 -8.15 -16.12
CA THR A 30 -0.95 -7.77 -16.97
C THR A 30 -0.04 -6.72 -16.33
N PHE A 31 -0.60 -5.79 -15.55
CA PHE A 31 0.16 -4.70 -14.91
C PHE A 31 -0.24 -4.49 -13.45
N HIS A 32 0.73 -4.11 -12.62
CA HIS A 32 0.50 -3.64 -11.25
C HIS A 32 -0.13 -2.26 -11.27
N SER A 33 -1.19 -2.09 -10.49
CA SER A 33 -1.81 -0.79 -10.23
C SER A 33 -1.35 -0.29 -8.86
N TRP A 34 -0.16 0.32 -8.84
CA TRP A 34 0.46 0.82 -7.62
C TRP A 34 -0.25 2.06 -7.11
N THR A 35 -0.62 2.03 -5.84
CA THR A 35 -1.12 3.20 -5.10
C THR A 35 -0.12 3.51 -3.99
N LYS A 36 0.31 4.77 -3.91
CA LYS A 36 1.15 5.25 -2.80
C LYS A 36 0.27 5.36 -1.55
N LEU A 37 0.62 4.64 -0.50
CA LEU A 37 -0.11 4.62 0.76
C LEU A 37 0.37 5.74 1.68
N ALA A 38 1.64 5.71 2.08
CA ALA A 38 2.25 6.73 2.93
C ALA A 38 3.78 6.64 2.88
N GLU A 39 4.44 7.67 3.40
CA GLU A 39 5.87 7.60 3.72
C GLU A 39 6.11 6.65 4.90
N VAL A 40 7.15 5.82 4.80
CA VAL A 40 7.56 4.87 5.84
C VAL A 40 7.97 5.64 7.09
N GLY A 41 7.46 5.20 8.25
CA GLY A 41 7.75 5.80 9.56
C GLY A 41 7.57 4.80 10.68
N ASP A 42 7.46 5.27 11.92
CA ASP A 42 7.51 4.41 13.10
C ASP A 42 6.11 4.00 13.65
N THR A 43 5.04 4.58 13.11
CA THR A 43 3.68 4.25 13.55
C THR A 43 3.12 3.08 12.75
N ASN A 44 2.65 2.04 13.43
CA ASN A 44 2.00 0.90 12.79
C ASN A 44 0.54 1.21 12.48
N TYR A 45 0.12 0.92 11.24
CA TYR A 45 -1.25 1.01 10.78
C TYR A 45 -1.64 -0.32 10.15
N SER A 46 -2.83 -0.82 10.48
CA SER A 46 -3.37 -2.04 9.90
C SER A 46 -4.72 -1.76 9.23
N CYS A 47 -4.90 -2.26 8.02
CA CYS A 47 -6.18 -2.17 7.32
C CYS A 47 -7.08 -3.32 7.73
N LYS A 48 -8.24 -3.00 8.31
CA LYS A 48 -9.24 -4.01 8.71
C LYS A 48 -9.90 -4.74 7.55
N LYS A 49 -9.78 -4.24 6.32
CA LYS A 49 -10.44 -4.80 5.13
C LYS A 49 -9.57 -5.85 4.43
N CYS A 50 -8.32 -5.50 4.13
CA CYS A 50 -7.38 -6.38 3.43
C CYS A 50 -6.30 -6.98 4.32
N GLY A 51 -6.25 -6.63 5.61
CA GLY A 51 -5.23 -7.11 6.55
C GLY A 51 -3.83 -6.52 6.35
N THR A 52 -3.66 -5.63 5.36
CA THR A 52 -2.37 -4.95 5.11
C THR A 52 -1.90 -4.21 6.36
N THR A 53 -0.70 -4.50 6.82
CA THR A 53 -0.06 -3.81 7.94
C THR A 53 1.18 -3.06 7.45
N ILE A 54 1.22 -1.75 7.66
CA ILE A 54 2.31 -0.88 7.24
C ILE A 54 2.76 0.04 8.37
N GLN A 55 4.01 0.45 8.28
CA GLN A 55 4.64 1.39 9.19
C GLN A 55 4.80 2.74 8.51
N ALA A 56 4.06 3.75 8.95
CA ALA A 56 3.97 5.05 8.28
C ALA A 56 4.21 6.21 9.25
N LYS A 57 4.71 7.33 8.72
CA LYS A 57 4.85 8.58 9.52
C LYS A 57 3.52 9.29 9.74
N SER A 58 2.54 9.03 8.88
CA SER A 58 1.26 9.73 8.86
C SER A 58 0.16 8.78 8.38
N SER A 59 -1.09 9.21 8.54
CA SER A 59 -2.26 8.47 8.11
C SER A 59 -2.15 8.02 6.65
N PRO A 60 -2.15 6.71 6.38
CA PRO A 60 -2.02 6.20 5.02
C PRO A 60 -3.25 6.44 4.15
N SER A 61 -3.01 6.48 2.85
CA SER A 61 -4.04 6.70 1.83
C SER A 61 -5.13 5.64 1.93
N SER A 62 -6.38 6.08 1.94
CA SER A 62 -7.53 5.18 1.94
C SER A 62 -7.80 4.55 0.57
N SER A 63 -7.11 4.95 -0.49
CA SER A 63 -7.35 4.42 -1.84
C SER A 63 -6.45 3.21 -2.16
N GLY A 64 -6.90 2.36 -3.09
CA GLY A 64 -6.10 1.22 -3.58
C GLY A 64 -6.13 -0.01 -2.67
N CYS A 65 -7.27 -0.27 -2.02
CA CYS A 65 -7.47 -1.52 -1.31
C CYS A 65 -7.73 -2.68 -2.30
N PRO A 66 -7.07 -3.84 -2.14
CA PRO A 66 -7.28 -4.99 -3.03
C PRO A 66 -8.61 -5.67 -2.74
N ASP A 67 -8.99 -5.80 -1.46
CA ASP A 67 -10.22 -6.48 -1.02
C ASP A 67 -11.43 -5.55 -0.87
N ALA A 68 -11.27 -4.24 -1.04
CA ALA A 68 -12.35 -3.25 -0.92
C ALA A 68 -12.10 -2.03 -1.82
N THR A 69 -13.10 -1.14 -1.96
CA THR A 69 -12.89 0.13 -2.68
C THR A 69 -11.90 1.04 -1.96
N PHE A 70 -11.95 1.05 -0.63
CA PHE A 70 -11.11 1.87 0.23
C PHE A 70 -10.52 1.07 1.40
N HIS A 71 -9.32 1.46 1.83
CA HIS A 71 -8.68 0.99 3.05
C HIS A 71 -9.36 1.57 4.28
N SER A 72 -9.51 0.72 5.29
CA SER A 72 -9.97 1.10 6.63
C SER A 72 -8.82 0.94 7.60
N TRP A 73 -7.98 1.97 7.67
CA TRP A 73 -6.80 1.98 8.52
C TRP A 73 -7.16 2.14 9.99
N THR A 74 -6.54 1.32 10.81
CA THR A 74 -6.57 1.42 12.27
C THR A 74 -5.13 1.55 12.74
N LYS A 75 -4.86 2.57 13.56
CA LYS A 75 -3.56 2.73 14.20
C LYS A 75 -3.40 1.65 15.27
N LEU A 76 -2.27 0.95 15.24
CA LEU A 76 -1.88 -0.07 16.21
C LEU A 76 -0.99 0.54 17.31
#